data_AF-A0A972CZV2-F1
#
_entry.id   AF-A0A972CZV2-F1
#
_cell.length_a   1.000
_cell.length_b   1.000
_cell.length_c   1.000
_cell.angle_alpha   90.00
_cell.angle_beta   90.00
_cell.angle_gamma   90.00
#
_symmetry.space_group_name_H-M   'P 1'
#
loop_
_entity.id
_entity.type
_entity.pdbx_description
1 polymer ?
#
loop_
_entity_poly.entity_id
_entity_poly.type
_entity_poly.pdbx_seq_one_letter_code
_entity_poly.pdbx_strand_id
1 'polypeptide(L)'
;MKLSNKLILSFIFSIFISIFLISLISNSMINKRFETYLVEEQQKKLENISNDLNRLYNENGCVLYESEINSYANLANIYIEVRDLNDNILCTSSNTGKMMHMRGMHGRMMRRRHMPEGNYVEKIFPLMEGNEQVGKLVIGYIDNLIVPLCMRFIL
;
A
#
# COMPACT_ATOMS: atom_id res chain seq x y z
N MET A 1 -42.73 -37.96 18.77
CA MET A 1 -41.84 -37.95 17.58
C MET A 1 -41.24 -39.33 17.40
N LYS A 2 -41.29 -39.91 16.20
CA LYS A 2 -40.63 -41.19 15.91
C LYS A 2 -39.10 -41.04 15.99
N LEU A 3 -38.40 -42.09 16.42
CA LEU A 3 -36.94 -42.11 16.59
C LEU A 3 -36.19 -41.64 15.33
N SER A 4 -36.67 -42.03 14.14
CA SER A 4 -36.13 -41.58 12.85
C SER A 4 -36.16 -40.06 12.66
N ASN A 5 -37.23 -39.38 13.09
CA ASN A 5 -37.33 -37.92 12.92
C ASN A 5 -36.33 -37.18 13.81
N LYS A 6 -35.99 -37.74 14.98
CA LYS A 6 -34.98 -37.16 15.89
C LYS A 6 -33.57 -37.30 15.30
N LEU A 7 -33.28 -38.44 14.67
CA LEU A 7 -32.02 -38.68 13.97
C LEU A 7 -31.88 -37.76 12.74
N ILE A 8 -32.91 -37.65 11.89
CA ILE A 8 -32.90 -36.77 10.72
C ILE A 8 -32.66 -35.31 11.12
N LEU A 9 -33.31 -34.83 12.19
CA LEU A 9 -33.12 -33.46 12.67
C LEU A 9 -31.68 -33.20 13.14
N SER A 10 -31.03 -34.16 13.80
CA SER A 10 -29.63 -34.02 14.21
C SER A 10 -28.67 -33.95 13.01
N PHE A 11 -28.95 -34.70 11.93
CA PHE A 11 -28.14 -34.63 10.71
C PHE A 11 -28.28 -33.28 10.01
N ILE A 12 -29.52 -32.77 9.88
CA ILE A 12 -29.77 -31.44 9.30
C ILE A 12 -29.06 -30.36 10.14
N PHE A 13 -29.19 -30.42 11.46
CA PHE A 13 -28.54 -29.47 12.36
C PHE A 13 -27.00 -29.52 12.25
N SER A 14 -26.43 -30.72 12.12
CA SER A 14 -24.99 -30.92 11.91
C SER A 14 -24.51 -30.28 10.60
N ILE A 15 -25.27 -30.41 9.51
CA ILE A 15 -24.96 -29.77 8.23
C ILE A 15 -24.95 -28.24 8.38
N PHE A 16 -25.94 -27.67 9.05
CA PHE A 16 -25.98 -26.22 9.31
C PHE A 16 -24.79 -25.73 10.14
N ILE A 17 -24.43 -26.46 11.21
CA ILE A 17 -23.25 -26.14 12.01
C ILE A 17 -21.98 -26.18 11.17
N SER A 18 -21.83 -27.20 10.32
CA SER A 18 -20.66 -27.33 9.45
C SER A 18 -20.54 -26.13 8.51
N ILE A 19 -21.62 -25.75 7.81
CA ILE A 19 -21.64 -24.60 6.91
C ILE A 19 -21.32 -23.30 7.68
N PHE A 20 -21.89 -23.14 8.87
CA PHE A 20 -21.66 -21.98 9.73
C PHE A 20 -20.20 -21.86 10.16
N LEU A 21 -19.59 -22.96 10.61
CA LEU A 21 -18.18 -22.99 11.00
C LEU A 21 -17.25 -22.71 9.81
N ILE A 22 -17.53 -23.30 8.63
CA ILE A 22 -16.75 -23.03 7.42
C ILE A 22 -16.83 -21.54 7.06
N SER A 23 -18.01 -20.93 7.15
CA SER A 23 -18.20 -19.50 6.89
C SER A 23 -17.39 -18.63 7.85
N LEU A 24 -17.43 -18.91 9.15
CA LEU A 24 -16.66 -18.17 10.16
C LEU A 24 -15.14 -18.29 9.93
N ILE A 25 -14.65 -19.51 9.71
CA ILE A 25 -13.22 -19.78 9.49
C ILE A 25 -12.75 -19.12 8.19
N SER A 26 -13.52 -19.29 7.12
CA SER A 26 -13.23 -18.70 5.82
C SER A 26 -13.14 -17.19 5.91
N ASN A 27 -14.17 -16.54 6.49
CA ASN A 27 -14.21 -15.09 6.61
C ASN A 27 -13.05 -14.56 7.46
N SER A 28 -12.74 -15.19 8.60
CA SER A 28 -11.65 -14.72 9.46
C SER A 28 -10.25 -14.98 8.86
N MET A 29 -10.03 -16.14 8.24
CA MET A 29 -8.71 -16.53 7.73
C MET A 29 -8.38 -15.82 6.42
N ILE A 30 -9.36 -15.72 5.51
CA ILE A 30 -9.19 -15.03 4.22
C ILE A 30 -8.87 -13.57 4.47
N ASN A 31 -9.62 -12.89 5.35
CA ASN A 31 -9.39 -11.47 5.60
C ASN A 31 -7.97 -11.21 6.11
N LYS A 32 -7.46 -12.02 7.06
CA LYS A 32 -6.08 -11.89 7.55
C LYS A 32 -5.04 -12.12 6.45
N ARG A 33 -5.20 -13.17 5.64
CA ARG A 33 -4.26 -13.45 4.55
C ARG A 33 -4.30 -12.37 3.48
N PHE A 34 -5.47 -11.81 3.20
CA PHE A 34 -5.65 -10.74 2.23
C PHE A 34 -4.98 -9.44 2.69
N GLU A 35 -5.16 -9.05 3.95
CA GLU A 35 -4.48 -7.87 4.52
C GLU A 35 -2.94 -8.01 4.44
N THR A 36 -2.40 -9.17 4.86
CA THR A 36 -0.95 -9.42 4.75
C THR A 36 -0.47 -9.38 3.30
N TYR A 37 -1.22 -10.01 2.39
CA TYR A 37 -0.89 -10.03 0.97
C TYR A 37 -0.84 -8.62 0.37
N LEU A 38 -1.81 -7.76 0.69
CA LEU A 38 -1.84 -6.39 0.18
C LEU A 38 -0.64 -5.56 0.66
N VAL A 39 -0.25 -5.71 1.93
CA VAL A 39 0.93 -5.01 2.49
C VAL A 39 2.22 -5.49 1.83
N GLU A 40 2.39 -6.81 1.68
CA GLU A 40 3.56 -7.39 1.03
C GLU A 40 3.65 -7.01 -0.46
N GLU A 41 2.54 -7.05 -1.18
CA GLU A 41 2.48 -6.67 -2.59
C GLU A 41 2.80 -5.18 -2.78
N GLN A 42 2.27 -4.32 -1.91
CA GLN A 42 2.57 -2.89 -1.93
C GLN A 42 4.05 -2.63 -1.65
N GLN A 43 4.63 -3.26 -0.62
CA GLN A 43 6.04 -3.11 -0.31
C GLN A 43 6.93 -3.58 -1.48
N LYS A 44 6.61 -4.74 -2.07
CA LYS A 44 7.33 -5.26 -3.23
C LYS A 44 7.23 -4.34 -4.44
N LYS A 45 6.07 -3.70 -4.67
CA LYS A 45 5.89 -2.72 -5.75
C LYS A 45 6.79 -1.50 -5.55
N LEU A 46 6.86 -0.98 -4.31
CA LEU A 46 7.72 0.16 -3.98
C LEU A 46 9.21 -0.18 -4.12
N GLU A 47 9.63 -1.36 -3.66
CA GLU A 47 11.01 -1.85 -3.82
C GLU A 47 11.39 -2.01 -5.29
N ASN A 48 10.51 -2.58 -6.11
CA ASN A 48 10.74 -2.70 -7.55
C ASN A 48 10.93 -1.34 -8.22
N ILE A 49 10.09 -0.35 -7.88
CA ILE A 49 10.21 1.01 -8.42
C ILE A 49 11.54 1.65 -7.97
N SER A 50 11.92 1.49 -6.71
CA SER A 50 13.20 1.98 -6.22
C SER A 50 14.38 1.33 -6.94
N ASN A 51 14.33 0.02 -7.17
CA ASN A 51 15.38 -0.72 -7.86
C ASN A 51 15.47 -0.32 -9.34
N ASP A 52 14.33 -0.12 -10.00
CA ASP A 52 14.28 0.37 -11.38
C ASP A 52 14.87 1.77 -11.50
N LEU A 53 14.51 2.69 -10.58
CA LEU A 53 15.08 4.04 -10.56
C LEU A 53 16.57 4.04 -10.25
N ASN A 54 17.04 3.20 -9.32
CA ASN A 54 18.48 3.03 -9.06
C ASN A 54 19.22 2.51 -10.28
N ARG A 55 18.65 1.54 -11.01
CA ARG A 55 19.23 1.04 -12.26
C ARG A 55 19.30 2.14 -13.33
N LEU A 56 18.19 2.85 -13.55
CA LEU A 56 18.13 3.96 -14.51
C LEU A 56 19.13 5.06 -14.18
N TYR A 57 19.27 5.40 -12.89
CA TYR A 57 20.26 6.37 -12.43
C TYR A 57 21.68 5.97 -12.81
N ASN A 58 22.05 4.70 -12.58
CA ASN A 58 23.38 4.19 -12.94
C ASN A 58 23.57 4.08 -14.46
N GLU A 59 22.53 3.69 -15.22
CA GLU A 59 22.58 3.57 -16.69
C GLU A 59 22.70 4.92 -17.39
N ASN A 60 22.04 5.96 -16.86
CA ASN A 60 22.03 7.31 -17.40
C ASN A 60 23.27 8.15 -17.00
N GLY A 61 24.27 7.54 -16.36
CA GLY A 61 25.49 8.25 -15.92
C GLY A 61 25.24 9.13 -14.70
N CYS A 62 24.47 8.64 -13.74
CA CYS A 62 24.18 9.28 -12.45
C CYS A 62 23.32 10.54 -12.59
N VAL A 63 22.36 10.48 -13.52
CA VAL A 63 21.37 11.53 -13.77
C VAL A 63 19.99 10.88 -13.87
N LEU A 64 19.02 11.40 -13.10
CA LEU A 64 17.61 11.06 -13.27
C LEU A 64 16.90 12.20 -14.00
N TYR A 65 16.13 11.85 -15.03
CA TYR A 65 15.31 12.83 -15.75
C TYR A 65 13.92 12.91 -15.14
N GLU A 66 13.38 14.13 -15.07
CA GLU A 66 12.02 14.35 -14.53
C GLU A 66 10.95 13.60 -15.33
N SER A 67 11.15 13.43 -16.65
CA SER A 67 10.25 12.68 -17.53
C SER A 67 10.13 11.20 -17.14
N GLU A 68 11.24 10.57 -16.75
CA GLU A 68 11.28 9.18 -16.31
C GLU A 68 10.57 9.04 -14.97
N ILE A 69 10.92 9.90 -14.01
CA ILE A 69 10.27 9.95 -12.69
C ILE A 69 8.75 10.16 -12.84
N ASN A 70 8.34 11.07 -13.72
CA ASN A 70 6.92 11.34 -13.99
C ASN A 70 6.20 10.13 -14.61
N SER A 71 6.88 9.37 -15.49
CA SER A 71 6.32 8.15 -16.05
C SER A 71 6.03 7.11 -14.97
N TYR A 72 6.98 6.82 -14.09
CA TYR A 72 6.79 5.90 -12.97
C TYR A 72 5.73 6.38 -11.98
N ALA A 73 5.75 7.68 -11.63
CA ALA A 73 4.78 8.29 -10.75
C ALA A 73 3.34 8.16 -11.29
N ASN A 74 3.15 8.40 -12.58
CA ASN A 74 1.84 8.29 -13.25
C ASN A 74 1.37 6.84 -13.35
N LEU A 75 2.24 5.91 -13.76
CA LEU A 75 1.91 4.50 -13.92
C LEU A 75 1.53 3.85 -12.59
N ALA A 76 2.26 4.17 -11.51
CA ALA A 76 2.00 3.60 -10.20
C ALA A 76 1.02 4.41 -9.34
N ASN A 77 0.59 5.59 -9.81
CA ASN A 77 -0.24 6.57 -9.08
C ASN A 77 0.37 6.91 -7.70
N ILE A 78 1.67 7.22 -7.71
CA ILE A 78 2.49 7.54 -6.54
C ILE A 78 3.17 8.89 -6.73
N TYR A 79 3.59 9.47 -5.62
CA TYR A 79 4.49 10.61 -5.58
C TYR A 79 5.93 10.14 -5.45
N ILE A 80 6.85 10.72 -6.23
CA ILE A 80 8.28 10.41 -6.14
C ILE A 80 9.06 11.72 -6.00
N GLU A 81 10.00 11.74 -5.07
CA GLU A 81 10.93 12.83 -4.84
C GLU A 81 12.35 12.29 -4.66
N VAL A 82 13.32 12.96 -5.28
CA VAL A 82 14.74 12.61 -5.19
C VAL A 82 15.43 13.69 -4.36
N ARG A 83 16.16 13.26 -3.33
CA ARG A 83 16.95 14.13 -2.46
C ARG A 83 18.42 13.78 -2.49
N ASP A 84 19.29 14.77 -2.32
CA ASP A 84 20.71 14.55 -2.04
C ASP A 84 20.94 14.11 -0.57
N LEU A 85 22.21 13.89 -0.21
CA LEU A 85 22.61 13.58 1.17
C LEU A 85 22.34 14.71 2.19
N ASN A 86 22.23 15.95 1.73
CA ASN A 86 21.92 17.13 2.53
C ASN A 86 20.40 17.40 2.62
N ASP A 87 19.56 16.46 2.15
CA ASP A 87 18.10 16.59 2.02
C ASP A 87 17.63 17.72 1.09
N ASN A 88 18.48 18.19 0.17
CA ASN A 88 18.06 19.10 -0.91
C ASN A 88 17.26 18.34 -1.96
N ILE A 89 16.14 18.91 -2.39
CA ILE A 89 15.28 18.33 -3.43
C ILE A 89 15.96 18.53 -4.79
N LEU A 90 16.36 17.43 -5.42
CA LEU A 90 16.97 17.44 -6.76
C LEU A 90 15.89 17.39 -7.85
N CYS A 91 14.89 16.51 -7.66
CA CYS A 91 13.83 16.27 -8.63
C CYS A 91 12.55 15.84 -7.90
N THR A 92 11.40 16.11 -8.50
CA THR A 92 10.09 15.75 -7.95
C THR A 92 9.12 15.43 -9.07
N SER A 93 8.26 14.43 -8.87
CA SER A 93 7.20 14.13 -9.82
C SER A 93 6.16 15.25 -9.90
N SER A 94 5.74 15.62 -11.11
CA SER A 94 4.77 16.68 -11.42
C SER A 94 3.29 16.26 -11.27
N ASN A 95 3.00 14.99 -10.95
CA ASN A 95 1.62 14.48 -10.76
C ASN A 95 0.98 14.91 -9.43
N THR A 96 1.21 16.17 -9.08
CA THR A 96 1.13 16.69 -7.72
C THR A 96 -0.09 17.52 -7.44
N GLY A 97 -0.96 17.81 -8.42
CA GLY A 97 -2.16 18.62 -8.18
C GLY A 97 -3.00 18.14 -6.98
N LYS A 98 -3.17 16.82 -6.81
CA LYS A 98 -3.91 16.25 -5.66
C LYS A 98 -3.01 15.80 -4.50
N MET A 99 -1.86 15.19 -4.79
CA MET A 99 -0.96 14.66 -3.74
C MET A 99 -0.07 15.74 -3.08
N MET A 100 0.36 16.81 -3.78
CA MET A 100 1.06 17.94 -3.12
C MET A 100 0.13 18.69 -2.18
N HIS A 101 -1.18 18.80 -2.49
CA HIS A 101 -2.12 19.41 -1.54
C HIS A 101 -2.18 18.62 -0.22
N MET A 102 -2.19 17.29 -0.29
CA MET A 102 -2.10 16.44 0.91
C MET A 102 -0.76 16.58 1.63
N ARG A 103 0.37 16.58 0.89
CA ARG A 103 1.71 16.77 1.46
C ARG A 103 1.90 18.15 2.10
N GLY A 104 1.38 19.21 1.46
CA GLY A 104 1.44 20.59 1.96
C GLY A 104 0.59 20.82 3.21
N MET A 105 -0.52 20.09 3.37
CA MET A 105 -1.25 20.03 4.63
C MET A 105 -0.48 19.22 5.69
N HIS A 106 0.13 18.09 5.33
CA HIS A 106 0.88 17.25 6.27
C HIS A 106 2.15 17.93 6.81
N GLY A 107 2.91 18.61 5.96
CA GLY A 107 4.14 19.32 6.33
C GLY A 107 3.92 20.51 7.27
N ARG A 108 2.71 21.09 7.30
CA ARG A 108 2.33 22.15 8.25
C ARG A 108 1.55 21.65 9.49
N MET A 109 1.05 20.41 9.47
CA MET A 109 0.17 19.85 10.51
C MET A 109 0.83 18.77 11.40
N MET A 110 2.14 18.85 11.66
CA MET A 110 2.76 18.13 12.79
C MET A 110 2.24 18.58 14.18
N ARG A 111 1.21 19.45 14.25
CA ARG A 111 0.45 19.74 15.46
C ARG A 111 -1.04 19.84 15.15
N ARG A 112 -1.81 18.86 15.64
CA ARG A 112 -3.28 18.82 15.85
C ARG A 112 -4.10 18.02 14.82
N ARG A 113 -4.44 16.80 15.28
CA ARG A 113 -5.70 16.02 15.16
C ARG A 113 -6.75 16.38 14.08
N HIS A 114 -7.22 15.29 13.45
CA HIS A 114 -8.58 14.95 12.93
C HIS A 114 -8.90 15.14 11.43
N MET A 115 -8.82 14.00 10.68
CA MET A 115 -9.77 13.42 9.69
C MET A 115 -10.08 14.16 8.36
N PRO A 116 -10.58 13.48 7.29
CA PRO A 116 -10.42 12.09 6.80
C PRO A 116 -10.03 11.97 5.28
N GLU A 117 -9.97 10.72 4.77
CA GLU A 117 -9.70 10.22 3.40
C GLU A 117 -8.22 10.00 3.00
N GLY A 118 -7.72 8.79 3.31
CA GLY A 118 -6.43 8.25 2.86
C GLY A 118 -5.25 8.76 3.69
N ASN A 119 -4.61 7.89 4.47
CA ASN A 119 -3.37 8.28 5.14
C ASN A 119 -2.27 8.35 4.07
N TYR A 120 -1.84 9.55 3.72
CA TYR A 120 -0.65 9.70 2.90
C TYR A 120 0.56 9.17 3.68
N VAL A 121 1.26 8.18 3.10
CA VAL A 121 2.44 7.54 3.69
C VAL A 121 3.62 7.76 2.76
N GLU A 122 4.75 8.17 3.33
CA GLU A 122 6.03 8.28 2.62
C GLU A 122 6.95 7.13 3.04
N LYS A 123 7.62 6.51 2.06
CA LYS A 123 8.67 5.51 2.25
C LYS A 123 9.97 6.04 1.65
N ILE A 124 11.07 5.81 2.35
CA ILE A 124 12.38 6.30 1.98
C ILE A 124 13.24 5.11 1.54
N PHE A 125 13.83 5.21 0.36
CA PHE A 125 14.77 4.24 -0.18
C PHE A 125 16.11 4.91 -0.49
N PRO A 126 17.25 4.23 -0.36
CA PRO A 126 18.55 4.79 -0.71
C PRO A 126 18.70 4.92 -2.23
N LEU A 127 19.21 6.06 -2.69
CA LEU A 127 19.69 6.23 -4.07
C LEU A 127 21.18 5.86 -4.11
N MET A 128 21.53 4.88 -4.94
CA MET A 128 22.86 4.27 -4.97
C MET A 128 23.56 4.53 -6.31
N GLU A 129 24.78 5.07 -6.24
CA GLU A 129 25.74 5.10 -7.34
C GLU A 129 26.71 3.93 -7.16
N GLY A 130 26.48 2.84 -7.90
CA GLY A 130 27.16 1.57 -7.63
C GLY A 130 26.93 1.08 -6.20
N ASN A 131 27.97 1.18 -5.35
CA ASN A 131 27.92 0.79 -3.93
C ASN A 131 27.84 1.97 -2.96
N GLU A 132 27.91 3.21 -3.43
CA GLU A 132 27.86 4.40 -2.58
C GLU A 132 26.46 5.01 -2.56
N GLN A 133 26.00 5.38 -1.38
CA GLN A 133 24.74 6.11 -1.24
C GLN A 133 24.98 7.59 -1.55
N VAL A 134 24.32 8.10 -2.58
CA VAL A 134 24.44 9.49 -3.06
C VAL A 134 23.20 10.33 -2.77
N GLY A 135 22.12 9.68 -2.31
CA GLY A 135 20.89 10.37 -1.99
C GLY A 135 19.80 9.48 -1.42
N LYS A 136 18.56 9.98 -1.49
CA LYS A 136 17.36 9.30 -1.01
C LYS A 136 16.23 9.47 -2.02
N LEU A 137 15.51 8.38 -2.25
CA LEU A 137 14.25 8.33 -2.99
C LEU A 137 13.10 8.33 -1.98
N VAL A 138 12.29 9.38 -1.98
CA VAL A 138 11.08 9.49 -1.18
C VAL A 138 9.88 9.13 -2.08
N ILE A 139 9.23 8.02 -1.76
CA ILE A 139 8.04 7.55 -2.49
C ILE A 139 6.81 7.69 -1.59
N GLY A 140 5.88 8.55 -1.99
CA GLY A 140 4.62 8.81 -1.29
C GLY A 140 3.44 8.10 -1.95
N TYR A 141 2.57 7.49 -1.17
CA TYR A 141 1.35 6.87 -1.67
C TYR A 141 0.18 7.11 -0.70
N ILE A 142 -1.05 6.98 -1.21
CA ILE A 142 -2.24 7.04 -0.36
C ILE A 142 -2.52 5.64 0.15
N ASP A 143 -2.44 5.46 1.46
CA ASP A 143 -2.83 4.21 2.10
C ASP A 143 -4.35 4.10 2.16
N ASN A 144 -4.90 3.32 1.22
CA ASN A 144 -6.32 2.98 1.15
C ASN A 144 -6.66 1.75 2.01
N LEU A 145 -5.70 1.16 2.75
CA LEU A 145 -5.92 -0.06 3.54
C LEU A 145 -6.81 0.17 4.77
N ILE A 146 -7.14 1.43 5.11
CA ILE A 146 -8.09 1.76 6.18
C ILE A 146 -9.47 2.08 5.59
N VAL A 147 -10.00 1.16 4.78
CA VAL A 147 -11.43 0.96 4.73
C VAL A 147 -11.67 -0.37 5.42
N PRO A 148 -12.22 -0.40 6.65
CA PRO A 148 -12.45 -1.67 7.31
C PRO A 148 -13.33 -2.53 6.41
N LEU A 149 -12.74 -3.61 5.88
CA LEU A 149 -13.42 -4.68 5.14
C LEU A 149 -14.59 -5.29 5.93
N CYS A 150 -14.76 -4.93 7.21
CA CYS A 150 -15.93 -5.22 8.04
C CYS A 150 -17.28 -4.77 7.47
N MET A 151 -17.35 -3.93 6.44
CA MET A 151 -18.63 -3.40 5.93
C MET A 151 -19.04 -3.88 4.54
N ARG A 152 -18.49 -4.99 4.03
CA ARG A 152 -18.76 -5.42 2.64
C ARG A 152 -19.27 -6.85 2.43
N PHE A 153 -19.53 -7.61 3.49
CA PHE A 153 -20.07 -8.98 3.39
C PHE A 153 -21.28 -9.22 4.30
N ILE A 154 -22.17 -8.22 4.42
CA ILE A 154 -23.54 -8.43 4.90
C ILE A 154 -24.49 -7.82 3.86
N LEU A 155 -24.69 -8.55 2.77
CA LEU A 155 -25.89 -8.51 1.91
C LEU A 155 -25.88 -9.74 1.00
#